data_AF-A0A0Q7HR50-F1
#
_entry.id   AF-A0A0Q7HR50-F1
#
_cell.length_a   1.000
_cell.length_b   1.000
_cell.length_c   1.000
_cell.angle_alpha   90.00
_cell.angle_beta   90.00
_cell.angle_gamma   90.00
#
_symmetry.space_group_name_H-M   'P 1'
#
loop_
_entity.id
_entity.type
_entity.pdbx_description
1 polymer ?
#
loop_
_entity_poly.entity_id
_entity_poly.type
_entity_poly.pdbx_seq_one_letter_code
_entity_poly.pdbx_strand_id
1 'polypeptide(L)' 'MADRTYQPGGDAKAISEIAKTHFSDDYAKMFEHHGWPERGADMMRKVQARVVESYGSVRAFEAHFSKDKV' A
#
# COMPACT_ATOMS: atom_id res chain seq x y z
N MET A 1 17.81 -12.44 -14.80
CA MET A 1 17.37 -11.88 -13.50
C MET A 1 16.54 -10.65 -13.84
N ALA A 2 15.23 -10.69 -13.64
CA ALA A 2 14.33 -9.65 -14.15
C ALA A 2 14.41 -8.40 -13.25
N ASP A 3 15.27 -7.46 -13.65
CA ASP A 3 15.28 -6.08 -13.19
C ASP A 3 13.98 -5.41 -13.70
N ARG A 4 12.92 -5.52 -12.91
CA ARG A 4 11.76 -4.65 -13.06
C ARG A 4 12.14 -3.36 -12.39
N THR A 5 12.63 -2.42 -13.20
CA THR A 5 12.70 -0.99 -12.90
C THR A 5 11.33 -0.51 -12.43
N TYR A 6 11.06 -0.68 -11.14
CA TYR A 6 9.89 -0.10 -10.48
C TYR A 6 10.14 1.41 -10.47
N GLN A 7 9.45 2.12 -11.37
CA GLN A 7 9.52 3.57 -11.42
C GLN A 7 9.01 4.14 -10.09
N PRO A 8 9.70 5.13 -9.49
CA PRO A 8 9.21 5.82 -8.30
C PRO A 8 7.87 6.49 -8.63
N GLY A 9 6.78 5.87 -8.21
CA GLY A 9 5.40 6.29 -8.51
C GLY A 9 4.43 5.16 -8.84
N GLY A 10 4.92 4.02 -9.37
CA GLY A 10 4.08 2.85 -9.64
C GLY A 10 3.51 2.24 -8.35
N ASP A 11 4.37 2.08 -7.35
CA ASP A 11 4.00 1.56 -6.03
C ASP A 11 2.94 2.40 -5.34
N ALA A 12 3.11 3.72 -5.33
CA ALA A 12 2.17 4.64 -4.69
C ALA A 12 0.79 4.57 -5.35
N LYS A 13 0.74 4.37 -6.68
CA LYS A 13 -0.52 4.19 -7.40
C LYS A 13 -1.19 2.87 -7.03
N ALA A 14 -0.45 1.76 -7.00
CA ALA A 14 -1.00 0.47 -6.60
C ALA A 14 -1.57 0.48 -5.17
N ILE A 15 -0.82 1.07 -4.24
CA ILE A 15 -1.28 1.26 -2.85
C ILE A 15 -2.54 2.14 -2.83
N SER A 16 -2.58 3.22 -3.61
CA SER A 16 -3.77 4.06 -3.74
C SER A 16 -4.97 3.25 -4.21
N GLU A 17 -4.83 2.43 -5.24
CA GLU A 17 -5.94 1.62 -5.78
C GLU A 17 -6.47 0.61 -4.75
N ILE A 18 -5.58 0.04 -3.92
CA ILE A 18 -5.97 -0.87 -2.83
C ILE A 18 -6.68 -0.11 -1.72
N ALA A 19 -6.15 1.04 -1.29
CA ALA A 19 -6.82 1.92 -0.34
C ALA A 19 -8.24 2.27 -0.80
N LYS A 20 -8.40 2.52 -2.10
CA LYS A 20 -9.71 2.81 -2.69
C LYS A 20 -10.65 1.64 -2.73
N THR A 21 -10.14 0.48 -3.15
CA THR A 21 -10.97 -0.71 -3.36
C THR A 21 -11.33 -1.39 -2.04
N HIS A 22 -10.41 -1.47 -1.09
CA HIS A 22 -10.56 -2.24 0.15
C HIS A 22 -10.78 -1.37 1.40
N PHE A 23 -10.47 -0.07 1.36
CA PHE A 23 -10.48 0.82 2.53
C PHE A 23 -11.32 2.09 2.32
N SER A 24 -12.49 1.96 1.68
CA SER A 24 -13.50 3.03 1.54
C SER A 24 -12.98 4.36 0.95
N ASP A 25 -12.07 4.30 -0.03
CA ASP A 25 -11.42 5.49 -0.62
C ASP A 25 -10.48 6.27 0.31
N ASP A 26 -10.14 5.71 1.48
CA ASP A 26 -9.46 6.45 2.53
C ASP A 26 -8.16 5.79 3.03
N TYR A 27 -7.06 6.52 2.88
CA TYR A 27 -5.76 6.13 3.40
C TYR A 27 -5.75 6.03 4.93
N ALA A 28 -6.50 6.87 5.64
CA ALA A 28 -6.53 6.81 7.08
C ALA A 28 -7.16 5.52 7.57
N LYS A 29 -8.24 5.04 6.93
CA LYS A 29 -8.85 3.74 7.20
C LYS A 29 -7.90 2.59 6.98
N MET A 30 -7.11 2.62 5.90
CA MET A 30 -6.06 1.63 5.67
C MET A 30 -5.04 1.64 6.81
N PHE A 31 -4.54 2.81 7.21
CA PHE A 31 -3.59 2.93 8.32
C PHE A 31 -4.20 2.49 9.66
N GLU A 32 -5.47 2.82 9.93
CA GLU A 32 -6.20 2.37 11.12
C GLU A 32 -6.33 0.84 11.16
N HIS A 33 -6.70 0.22 10.04
CA HIS A 33 -6.86 -1.23 9.94
C HIS A 33 -5.54 -1.97 10.19
N HIS A 34 -4.42 -1.39 9.75
CA HIS A 34 -3.08 -1.95 9.97
C HIS A 34 -2.45 -1.51 11.31
N GLY A 35 -3.10 -0.62 12.07
CA GLY A 35 -2.57 -0.09 13.32
C GLY A 35 -1.34 0.82 13.15
N TRP A 36 -1.15 1.43 11.98
CA TRP A 36 -0.02 2.30 11.70
C TRP A 36 -0.22 3.69 12.35
N PRO A 37 0.80 4.23 13.06
CA PRO A 37 0.63 5.45 13.84
C PRO A 37 0.67 6.74 13.01
N GLU A 38 1.19 6.70 11.78
CA GLU A 38 1.29 7.90 10.94
C GLU A 38 -0.06 8.45 10.50
N ARG A 39 -0.16 9.79 10.47
CA ARG A 39 -1.38 10.50 10.10
C ARG A 39 -1.14 11.67 9.14
N GLY A 40 -2.17 12.00 8.34
CA GLY A 40 -2.15 13.15 7.43
C GLY A 40 -1.12 13.03 6.31
N ALA A 41 -0.35 14.09 6.07
CA ALA A 41 0.62 14.17 4.98
C ALA A 41 1.78 13.16 5.11
N ASP A 42 2.08 12.70 6.33
CA ASP A 42 3.11 11.69 6.56
C ASP A 42 2.69 10.29 6.08
N MET A 43 1.38 10.00 6.00
CA MET A 43 0.88 8.72 5.49
C MET A 43 1.41 8.46 4.08
N MET A 44 1.26 9.41 3.15
CA MET A 44 1.66 9.21 1.74
C MET A 44 3.17 9.01 1.59
N ARG A 45 3.99 9.61 2.46
CA ARG A 45 5.45 9.40 2.45
C ARG A 45 5.86 8.08 3.08
N LYS A 46 5.15 7.64 4.11
CA LYS A 46 5.52 6.47 4.92
C LYS A 46 4.81 5.20 4.49
N VAL A 47 3.75 5.28 3.70
CA VAL A 47 2.93 4.12 3.31
C VAL A 47 3.75 3.06 2.59
N GLN A 48 4.64 3.44 1.67
CA GLN A 48 5.50 2.47 0.99
C GLN A 48 6.43 1.77 1.98
N ALA A 49 7.04 2.52 2.91
CA ALA A 49 7.90 1.95 3.94
C ALA A 49 7.11 0.98 4.83
N ARG A 50 5.93 1.37 5.31
CA ARG A 50 5.06 0.54 6.15
C ARG A 50 4.59 -0.73 5.47
N VAL A 51 4.23 -0.62 4.19
CA VAL A 51 3.87 -1.77 3.36
C VAL A 51 5.04 -2.73 3.23
N VAL A 52 6.24 -2.24 2.95
CA VAL A 52 7.46 -3.07 2.87
C VAL A 52 7.80 -3.69 4.23
N GLU A 53 7.68 -2.95 5.34
CA GLU A 53 7.91 -3.47 6.69
C GLU A 53 6.89 -4.56 7.08
N SER A 54 5.63 -4.43 6.69
CA SER A 54 4.55 -5.35 7.11
C SER A 54 4.39 -6.55 6.16
N TYR A 55 4.59 -6.35 4.85
CA TYR A 55 4.34 -7.35 3.80
C TYR A 55 5.61 -7.78 3.07
N GLY A 56 6.77 -7.18 3.37
CA GLY A 56 8.05 -7.44 2.71
C GLY A 56 8.22 -6.71 1.37
N SER A 57 7.13 -6.45 0.64
CA SER A 57 7.15 -5.66 -0.60
C SER A 57 5.76 -5.12 -0.95
N VAL A 58 5.72 -4.04 -1.73
CA VAL A 58 4.46 -3.50 -2.28
C VAL A 58 3.75 -4.55 -3.14
N ARG A 59 4.50 -5.35 -3.90
CA ARG A 59 3.93 -6.41 -4.72
C ARG A 59 3.28 -7.54 -3.90
N ALA A 60 3.83 -7.84 -2.72
CA ALA A 60 3.21 -8.80 -1.79
C ALA A 60 1.92 -8.24 -1.18
N PHE A 61 1.90 -6.93 -0.88
CA PHE A 61 0.69 -6.22 -0.48
C PHE A 61 -0.36 -6.24 -1.59
N GLU A 62 0.00 -5.89 -2.81
CA GLU A 62 -0.89 -6.02 -3.98
C GLU A 62 -1.42 -7.45 -4.13
N ALA A 63 -0.57 -8.47 -4.02
CA ALA A 63 -1.00 -9.86 -4.14
C ALA A 63 -1.91 -10.31 -2.98
N HIS A 64 -1.72 -9.76 -1.78
CA HIS A 64 -2.56 -10.04 -0.61
C HIS A 64 -3.98 -9.52 -0.83
N PHE A 65 -4.12 -8.27 -1.27
CA PHE A 65 -5.43 -7.64 -1.49
C PHE A 65 -6.06 -8.01 -2.85
N SER A 66 -5.26 -8.28 -3.88
CA SER A 66 -5.77 -8.72 -5.19
C SER A 66 -6.41 -10.11 -5.16
N LYS A 67 -6.09 -10.96 -4.18
CA LYS A 67 -6.69 -12.28 -4.01
C LYS A 67 -8.08 -12.26 -3.37
N ASP A 68 -8.46 -11.14 -2.76
CA ASP A 68 -9.74 -10.94 -2.08
C ASP A 68 -10.87 -10.50 -3.04
N LYS A 69 -10.59 -10.45 -4.36
CA LYS A 69 -11.56 -10.19 -5.42
C LYS A 69 -12.41 -11.43 -5.79
N VAL A 70 -12.88 -12.20 -4.80
CA VAL A 70 -13.81 -13.34 -4.99
C VAL A 70 -15.16 -13.06 -4.33
#